data_AF-A0A9W7Y0G8-F1
#
_entry.id   AF-A0A9W7Y0G8-F1
#
_cell.length_a   1.000
_cell.length_b   1.000
_cell.length_c   1.000
_cell.angle_alpha   90.00
_cell.angle_beta   90.00
_cell.angle_gamma   90.00
#
_symmetry.space_group_name_H-M   'P 1'
#
loop_
_entity.id
_entity.type
_entity.pdbx_description
1 polymer ?
#
loop_
_entity_poly.entity_id
_entity_poly.type
_entity_poly.pdbx_seq_one_letter_code
_entity_poly.pdbx_strand_id
1 'polypeptide(L)'
;MVDNTLHKPTPRALRSAQHSTKNPESAKLCHKAAAEQRKLHLVECSRVVELAEPADSGKRDGARRLADYIHRTLEAGLAADGGSDEESHDSGNEEGGGPDWPNVAVRDREMLNVDKFRGWLEGRLSGKLEKLIYQPFADFVQYVACWVEASMSAGGTDAAADRIQPQRALLACNLDLQPTGLDEPIRLDAILVAQSDTTAVGRLDRANYRDALALVEVKPTINQLDQAYEQLLRYSRQVYATQHNRSFVWGFTLCDRVLRVVLFTNDHAVASDDMDLGTRKGRRAFIRVLVGLSCCDEQRLGYDKTVVWHAGTGPQNRGYWTIECTEQRDAADGEAQQTVTYYARDPDIVAERL
;
A
#
# COMPACT_ATOMS: atom_id res chain seq x y z
N MET A 1 -28.64 -6.64 -36.58
CA MET A 1 -28.56 -5.28 -36.01
C MET A 1 -29.46 -5.28 -34.80
N VAL A 2 -28.88 -5.41 -33.61
CA VAL A 2 -29.64 -5.48 -32.35
C VAL A 2 -29.57 -4.09 -31.72
N ASP A 3 -30.74 -3.50 -31.53
CA ASP A 3 -30.96 -2.14 -31.05
C ASP A 3 -30.63 -2.06 -29.55
N ASN A 4 -29.49 -1.45 -29.22
CA ASN A 4 -28.99 -1.33 -27.85
C ASN A 4 -29.54 -0.03 -27.24
N THR A 5 -30.78 -0.09 -26.76
CA THR A 5 -31.48 1.06 -26.20
C THR A 5 -30.93 1.42 -24.82
N LEU A 6 -30.50 2.68 -24.66
CA LEU A 6 -30.11 3.27 -23.38
C LEU A 6 -31.25 3.18 -22.37
N HIS A 7 -31.12 2.33 -21.34
CA HIS A 7 -31.92 2.47 -20.13
C HIS A 7 -31.35 3.59 -19.26
N LYS A 8 -31.93 4.79 -19.39
CA LYS A 8 -31.75 5.87 -18.43
C LYS A 8 -32.62 5.61 -17.20
N PRO A 9 -32.09 5.60 -15.97
CA PRO A 9 -32.91 5.58 -14.78
C PRO A 9 -33.74 6.88 -14.68
N THR A 10 -35.01 6.73 -14.30
CA THR A 10 -35.96 7.83 -14.17
C THR A 10 -35.60 8.69 -12.95
N PRO A 11 -35.42 10.02 -13.08
CA PRO A 11 -35.05 10.87 -11.95
C PRO A 11 -36.26 11.09 -11.04
N ARG A 12 -36.35 10.35 -9.95
CA ARG A 12 -37.32 10.61 -8.88
C ARG A 12 -36.73 11.61 -7.88
N ALA A 13 -37.10 12.87 -8.07
CA ALA A 13 -37.08 13.99 -7.13
C ALA A 13 -36.15 13.91 -5.90
N LEU A 14 -34.88 14.33 -6.06
CA LEU A 14 -34.08 14.89 -4.98
C LEU A 14 -34.24 16.42 -5.01
N ARG A 15 -35.31 16.92 -4.38
CA ARG A 15 -35.46 18.34 -4.02
C ARG A 15 -35.82 18.43 -2.54
N SER A 16 -34.80 18.44 -1.67
CA SER A 16 -34.77 19.28 -0.46
C SER A 16 -33.49 18.99 0.34
N ALA A 17 -32.40 19.69 0.01
CA ALA A 17 -31.29 19.87 0.95
C ALA A 17 -30.49 21.13 0.60
N GLN A 18 -31.20 22.21 0.26
CA GLN A 18 -30.62 23.55 0.30
C GLN A 18 -31.30 24.27 1.46
N HIS A 19 -30.48 24.75 2.40
CA HIS A 19 -30.81 25.28 3.73
C HIS A 19 -30.98 24.25 4.86
N SER A 20 -29.87 23.64 5.27
CA SER A 20 -29.68 23.32 6.68
C SER A 20 -28.72 24.33 7.27
N THR A 21 -29.26 25.28 8.02
CA THR A 21 -28.49 26.12 8.93
C THR A 21 -27.75 25.19 9.89
N LYS A 22 -26.41 25.31 9.94
CA LYS A 22 -25.53 24.48 10.75
C LYS A 22 -25.87 24.66 12.24
N ASN A 23 -26.80 23.85 12.76
CA ASN A 23 -27.05 23.78 14.19
C ASN A 23 -25.91 22.94 14.83
N PRO A 24 -25.14 23.51 15.76
CA PRO A 24 -24.00 22.84 16.40
C PRO A 24 -24.40 21.57 17.17
N GLU A 25 -25.67 21.45 17.60
CA GLU A 25 -26.15 20.22 18.24
C GLU A 25 -26.37 19.07 17.25
N SER A 26 -26.87 19.35 16.04
CA SER A 26 -27.00 18.34 14.98
C SER A 26 -25.64 17.84 14.46
N ALA A 27 -24.62 18.70 14.43
CA ALA A 27 -23.25 18.28 14.14
C ALA A 27 -22.71 17.36 15.25
N LYS A 28 -22.95 17.71 16.53
CA LYS A 28 -22.57 16.88 17.68
C LYS A 28 -23.30 15.52 17.71
N LEU A 29 -24.58 15.49 17.36
CA LEU A 29 -25.38 14.26 17.24
C LEU A 29 -24.91 13.39 16.07
N CYS A 30 -24.56 13.98 14.93
CA CYS A 30 -23.99 13.24 13.79
C CYS A 30 -22.59 12.70 14.13
N HIS A 31 -21.75 13.46 14.84
CA HIS A 31 -20.46 12.99 15.35
C HIS A 31 -20.63 11.88 16.40
N LYS A 32 -21.66 11.95 17.25
CA LYS A 32 -21.93 10.94 18.28
C LYS A 32 -22.54 9.66 17.68
N ALA A 33 -23.42 9.78 16.69
CA ALA A 33 -23.95 8.65 15.93
C ALA A 33 -22.87 7.99 15.06
N ALA A 34 -21.98 8.78 14.44
CA ALA A 34 -20.80 8.29 13.75
C ALA A 34 -19.79 7.66 14.73
N ALA A 35 -19.66 8.18 15.96
CA ALA A 35 -18.79 7.61 16.99
C ALA A 35 -19.35 6.31 17.60
N GLU A 36 -20.67 6.17 17.71
CA GLU A 36 -21.33 4.92 18.09
C GLU A 36 -21.27 3.87 16.95
N GLN A 37 -21.26 4.32 15.68
CA GLN A 37 -20.92 3.47 14.52
C GLN A 37 -19.41 3.20 14.36
N ARG A 38 -18.52 3.80 15.18
CA ARG A 38 -17.06 3.59 15.18
C ARG A 38 -16.62 2.42 16.05
N LYS A 39 -17.38 1.33 16.12
CA LYS A 39 -16.68 0.05 16.21
C LYS A 39 -16.16 -0.20 14.81
N LEU A 40 -14.91 0.22 14.56
CA LEU A 40 -14.14 -0.34 13.46
C LEU A 40 -14.38 -1.85 13.54
N HIS A 41 -15.00 -2.45 12.52
CA HIS A 41 -15.07 -3.90 12.42
C HIS A 41 -13.65 -4.38 12.11
N LEU A 42 -12.76 -4.24 13.09
CA LEU A 42 -11.37 -4.64 13.03
C LEU A 42 -11.33 -6.12 13.35
N VAL A 43 -10.88 -6.89 12.38
CA VAL A 43 -10.68 -8.32 12.50
C VAL A 43 -9.18 -8.56 12.57
N GLU A 44 -8.72 -9.18 13.65
CA GLU A 44 -7.33 -9.61 13.76
C GLU A 44 -7.14 -10.90 12.95
N CYS A 45 -6.19 -10.89 12.03
CA CYS A 45 -5.84 -12.01 11.17
C CYS A 45 -4.36 -11.95 10.81
N SER A 46 -3.55 -12.76 11.51
CA SER A 46 -2.10 -12.84 11.29
C SER A 46 -1.71 -13.12 9.83
N ARG A 47 -2.55 -13.85 9.09
CA ARG A 47 -2.33 -14.24 7.69
C ARG A 47 -2.61 -13.14 6.68
N VAL A 48 -3.12 -11.97 7.08
CA VAL A 48 -3.41 -10.86 6.16
C VAL A 48 -2.18 -10.43 5.36
N VAL A 49 -0.99 -10.59 5.95
CA VAL A 49 0.31 -10.27 5.33
C VAL A 49 0.65 -11.19 4.16
N GLU A 50 0.08 -12.40 4.09
CA GLU A 50 0.24 -13.31 2.95
C GLU A 50 -0.43 -12.73 1.68
N LEU A 51 -1.39 -11.82 1.83
CA LEU A 51 -2.04 -11.17 0.69
C LEU A 51 -1.13 -10.15 0.01
N ALA A 52 -0.04 -9.72 0.66
CA ALA A 52 1.00 -8.90 0.04
C ALA A 52 1.92 -9.72 -0.88
N GLU A 53 1.85 -11.06 -0.87
CA GLU A 53 2.67 -11.89 -1.74
C GLU A 53 1.99 -12.13 -3.12
N PRO A 54 2.76 -12.36 -4.20
CA PRO A 54 2.22 -12.74 -5.50
C PRO A 54 1.28 -13.96 -5.43
N ALA A 55 0.23 -13.96 -6.26
CA ALA A 55 -0.67 -15.11 -6.37
C ALA A 55 0.00 -16.32 -7.06
N ASP A 56 0.86 -16.05 -8.04
CA ASP A 56 1.67 -17.05 -8.73
C ASP A 56 2.79 -17.58 -7.83
N SER A 57 2.96 -18.91 -7.77
CA SER A 57 3.93 -19.55 -6.89
C SER A 57 5.38 -19.26 -7.27
N GLY A 58 5.70 -19.25 -8.57
CA GLY A 58 7.04 -18.94 -9.04
C GLY A 58 7.44 -17.50 -8.68
N LYS A 59 6.54 -16.55 -8.93
CA LYS A 59 6.73 -15.14 -8.53
C LYS A 59 6.85 -14.99 -7.01
N ARG A 60 6.06 -15.75 -6.24
CA ARG A 60 6.11 -15.72 -4.77
C ARG A 60 7.45 -16.22 -4.24
N ASP A 61 7.94 -17.35 -4.74
CA ASP A 61 9.22 -17.91 -4.31
C ASP A 61 10.38 -16.99 -4.68
N GLY A 62 10.30 -16.40 -5.87
CA GLY A 62 11.18 -15.30 -6.28
C GLY A 62 11.18 -14.15 -5.28
N ALA A 63 10.03 -13.54 -5.02
CA ALA A 63 9.89 -12.43 -4.07
C ALA A 63 10.45 -12.76 -2.68
N ARG A 64 10.23 -13.99 -2.19
CA ARG A 64 10.78 -14.45 -0.90
C ARG A 64 12.31 -14.55 -0.92
N ARG A 65 12.91 -15.07 -1.99
CA ARG A 65 14.37 -15.12 -2.15
C ARG A 65 14.98 -13.72 -2.13
N LEU A 66 14.36 -12.77 -2.83
CA LEU A 66 14.77 -11.36 -2.81
C LEU A 66 14.67 -10.76 -1.41
N ALA A 67 13.53 -10.91 -0.75
CA ALA A 67 13.33 -10.40 0.59
C ALA A 67 14.36 -10.97 1.60
N ASP A 68 14.63 -12.28 1.52
CA ASP A 68 15.60 -12.95 2.39
C ASP A 68 17.05 -12.51 2.08
N TYR A 69 17.36 -12.17 0.83
CA TYR A 69 18.65 -11.57 0.46
C TYR A 69 18.81 -10.15 1.03
N ILE A 70 17.82 -9.27 0.82
CA ILE A 70 17.82 -7.90 1.36
C ILE A 70 17.94 -7.94 2.88
N HIS A 71 17.17 -8.82 3.52
CA HIS A 71 17.22 -9.01 4.97
C HIS A 71 18.61 -9.41 5.46
N ARG A 72 19.26 -10.41 4.85
CA ARG A 72 20.62 -10.81 5.23
C ARG A 72 21.62 -9.67 5.11
N THR A 73 21.53 -8.88 4.03
CA THR A 73 22.42 -7.74 3.81
C THR A 73 22.19 -6.63 4.85
N LEU A 74 20.93 -6.36 5.21
CA LEU A 74 20.60 -5.42 6.28
C LEU A 74 21.23 -5.86 7.60
N GLU A 75 21.12 -7.12 7.95
CA GLU A 75 21.62 -7.66 9.21
C GLU A 75 23.15 -7.63 9.28
N ALA A 76 23.83 -7.90 8.16
CA ALA A 76 25.27 -7.73 8.06
C ALA A 76 25.69 -6.26 8.25
N GLY A 77 24.96 -5.32 7.63
CA GLY A 77 25.17 -3.89 7.84
C GLY A 77 24.93 -3.46 9.29
N LEU A 78 23.93 -4.05 9.96
CA LEU A 78 23.67 -3.79 11.37
C LEU A 78 24.79 -4.34 12.27
N ALA A 79 25.41 -5.47 11.93
CA ALA A 79 26.48 -6.09 12.72
C ALA A 79 27.86 -5.43 12.56
N ALA A 80 28.17 -4.85 11.39
CA ALA A 80 29.52 -4.37 11.05
C ALA A 80 30.06 -3.19 11.90
N ASP A 81 29.21 -2.54 12.70
CA ASP A 81 29.59 -1.42 13.59
C ASP A 81 29.44 -1.77 15.09
N GLY A 82 29.01 -3.00 15.39
CA GLY A 82 29.04 -3.56 16.73
C GLY A 82 30.40 -4.17 16.99
N GLY A 83 31.23 -3.49 17.81
CA GLY A 83 32.49 -4.07 18.30
C GLY A 83 32.27 -5.48 18.83
N SER A 84 33.27 -6.33 18.58
CA SER A 84 33.40 -7.70 19.08
C SER A 84 32.77 -7.87 20.47
N ASP A 85 31.80 -8.77 20.59
CA ASP A 85 31.89 -9.89 21.55
C ASP A 85 30.72 -10.87 21.39
N GLU A 86 31.11 -12.14 21.54
CA GLU A 86 30.34 -13.37 21.78
C GLU A 86 29.59 -14.06 20.63
N GLU A 87 30.31 -15.08 20.13
CA GLU A 87 29.89 -16.36 19.57
C GLU A 87 28.41 -16.76 19.79
N SER A 88 27.72 -17.00 18.67
CA SER A 88 26.85 -18.17 18.58
C SER A 88 27.11 -18.86 17.24
N HIS A 89 27.83 -19.98 17.33
CA HIS A 89 27.95 -20.96 16.27
C HIS A 89 26.56 -21.58 16.03
N ASP A 90 25.85 -21.12 15.00
CA ASP A 90 24.92 -21.95 14.27
C ASP A 90 25.49 -22.16 12.86
N SER A 91 26.38 -23.13 12.77
CA SER A 91 26.98 -23.59 11.53
C SER A 91 25.96 -24.42 10.75
N GLY A 92 25.04 -23.74 10.07
CA GLY A 92 24.20 -24.31 9.03
C GLY A 92 24.76 -23.98 7.65
N ASN A 93 25.52 -24.91 7.07
CA ASN A 93 25.93 -25.03 5.67
C ASN A 93 25.91 -23.74 4.82
N GLU A 94 27.07 -23.11 4.69
CA GLU A 94 27.41 -22.28 3.54
C GLU A 94 27.66 -23.16 2.31
N GLU A 95 26.61 -23.78 1.77
CA GLU A 95 26.65 -24.39 0.44
C GLU A 95 25.40 -23.97 -0.33
N GLY A 96 25.58 -23.11 -1.33
CA GLY A 96 24.55 -22.75 -2.28
C GLY A 96 24.80 -21.39 -2.89
N GLY A 97 25.37 -21.36 -4.10
CA GLY A 97 25.44 -20.15 -4.93
C GLY A 97 24.06 -19.49 -5.01
N GLY A 98 23.92 -18.35 -4.33
CA GLY A 98 22.73 -17.53 -4.44
C GLY A 98 22.68 -16.89 -5.82
N PRO A 99 21.48 -16.57 -6.33
CA PRO A 99 21.34 -15.90 -7.62
C PRO A 99 22.18 -14.63 -7.63
N ASP A 100 22.84 -14.38 -8.75
CA ASP A 100 23.69 -13.23 -9.05
C ASP A 100 22.85 -11.94 -8.98
N TRP A 101 22.56 -11.49 -7.75
CA TRP A 101 21.69 -10.38 -7.43
C TRP A 101 22.55 -9.13 -7.22
N PRO A 102 22.10 -7.97 -7.70
CA PRO A 102 22.94 -7.04 -8.43
C PRO A 102 24.04 -6.44 -7.54
N ASN A 103 25.26 -6.62 -8.07
CA ASN A 103 26.45 -5.78 -8.01
C ASN A 103 26.87 -5.21 -6.64
N VAL A 104 28.13 -5.50 -6.27
CA VAL A 104 28.86 -4.95 -5.11
C VAL A 104 28.65 -3.43 -4.95
N ALA A 105 28.51 -2.68 -6.04
CA ALA A 105 28.25 -1.24 -6.01
C ALA A 105 26.93 -0.82 -5.32
N VAL A 106 25.83 -1.56 -5.51
CA VAL A 106 24.55 -1.29 -4.81
C VAL A 106 24.70 -1.66 -3.35
N ARG A 107 25.32 -2.81 -3.07
CA ARG A 107 25.60 -3.24 -1.70
C ARG A 107 26.38 -2.19 -0.92
N ASP A 108 27.50 -1.72 -1.45
CA ASP A 108 28.40 -0.82 -0.76
C ASP A 108 27.77 0.58 -0.58
N ARG A 109 26.98 1.05 -1.56
CA ARG A 109 26.20 2.30 -1.43
C ARG A 109 25.12 2.18 -0.35
N GLU A 110 24.36 1.09 -0.34
CA GLU A 110 23.21 0.95 0.57
C GLU A 110 23.62 0.53 1.99
N MET A 111 24.79 -0.10 2.16
CA MET A 111 25.37 -0.32 3.49
C MET A 111 25.61 1.00 4.23
N LEU A 112 26.01 2.07 3.52
CA LEU A 112 26.14 3.42 4.09
C LEU A 112 24.80 4.05 4.50
N ASN A 113 23.68 3.55 3.98
CA ASN A 113 22.35 4.07 4.30
C ASN A 113 21.73 3.42 5.55
N VAL A 114 22.24 2.27 6.01
CA VAL A 114 21.72 1.56 7.20
C VAL A 114 21.78 2.45 8.45
N ASP A 115 22.82 3.28 8.58
CA ASP A 115 23.00 4.16 9.75
C ASP A 115 21.92 5.23 9.87
N LYS A 116 21.24 5.60 8.78
CA LYS A 116 20.16 6.60 8.78
C LYS A 116 18.96 6.16 9.60
N PHE A 117 18.71 4.85 9.69
CA PHE A 117 17.58 4.29 10.41
C PHE A 117 17.97 3.30 11.52
N ARG A 118 19.25 2.97 11.67
CA ARG A 118 19.79 2.14 12.76
C ARG A 118 19.33 2.58 14.15
N GLY A 119 19.53 3.86 14.47
CA GLY A 119 19.19 4.38 15.80
C GLY A 119 17.69 4.26 16.11
N TRP A 120 16.84 4.39 15.08
CA TRP A 120 15.42 4.09 15.20
C TRP A 120 15.22 2.59 15.46
N LEU A 121 15.76 1.68 14.64
CA LEU A 121 15.62 0.23 14.85
C LEU A 121 16.10 -0.25 16.23
N GLU A 122 17.11 0.38 16.81
CA GLU A 122 17.63 0.06 18.14
C GLU A 122 16.80 0.63 19.30
N GLY A 123 15.72 1.37 19.01
CA GLY A 123 14.85 1.95 20.04
C GLY A 123 15.35 3.29 20.60
N ARG A 124 16.37 3.92 20.01
CA ARG A 124 16.88 5.22 20.46
C ARG A 124 15.86 6.36 20.28
N LEU A 125 14.76 6.11 19.56
CA LEU A 125 13.63 7.02 19.37
C LEU A 125 12.37 6.66 20.16
N SER A 126 12.39 5.56 20.93
CA SER A 126 11.22 5.09 21.67
C SER A 126 10.67 6.15 22.62
N GLY A 127 9.36 6.39 22.54
CA GLY A 127 8.66 7.41 23.34
C GLY A 127 8.99 8.86 22.99
N LYS A 128 9.81 9.11 21.95
CA LYS A 128 10.08 10.47 21.45
C LYS A 128 8.97 10.93 20.49
N LEU A 129 9.08 12.18 20.04
CA LEU A 129 8.12 12.79 19.13
C LEU A 129 7.96 11.98 17.84
N GLU A 130 6.72 11.78 17.42
CA GLU A 130 6.32 11.03 16.22
C GLU A 130 7.11 11.44 14.96
N LYS A 131 7.33 12.74 14.78
CA LYS A 131 8.06 13.31 13.64
C LYS A 131 9.49 12.81 13.49
N LEU A 132 10.11 12.32 14.57
CA LEU A 132 11.47 11.77 14.52
C LEU A 132 11.50 10.39 13.86
N ILE A 133 10.36 9.69 13.77
CA ILE A 133 10.24 8.35 13.18
C ILE A 133 10.06 8.43 11.65
N TYR A 134 9.44 9.51 11.13
CA TYR A 134 9.11 9.64 9.72
C TYR A 134 10.32 9.44 8.80
N GLN A 135 11.44 10.11 9.11
CA GLN A 135 12.62 10.04 8.26
C GLN A 135 13.30 8.67 8.29
N PRO A 136 13.61 8.08 9.47
CA PRO A 136 14.12 6.71 9.55
C PRO A 136 13.22 5.68 8.87
N PHE A 137 11.90 5.80 9.00
CA PHE A 137 10.96 4.92 8.30
C PHE A 137 11.09 5.06 6.78
N ALA A 138 11.12 6.28 6.26
CA ALA A 138 11.28 6.52 4.83
C ALA A 138 12.64 6.01 4.30
N ASP A 139 13.72 6.18 5.06
CA ASP A 139 15.04 5.66 4.72
C ASP A 139 15.08 4.12 4.73
N PHE A 140 14.34 3.46 5.63
CA PHE A 140 14.19 2.00 5.62
C PHE A 140 13.45 1.51 4.37
N VAL A 141 12.33 2.17 4.01
CA VAL A 141 11.57 1.82 2.79
C VAL A 141 12.44 2.05 1.55
N GLN A 142 13.16 3.17 1.50
CA GLN A 142 14.11 3.52 0.44
C GLN A 142 15.22 2.46 0.28
N TYR A 143 15.78 1.98 1.40
CA TYR A 143 16.77 0.90 1.38
C TYR A 143 16.23 -0.34 0.66
N VAL A 144 15.01 -0.78 0.98
CA VAL A 144 14.38 -1.92 0.29
C VAL A 144 14.12 -1.59 -1.18
N ALA A 145 13.64 -0.38 -1.48
CA ALA A 145 13.33 0.07 -2.83
C ALA A 145 14.55 0.02 -3.76
N CYS A 146 15.74 0.45 -3.29
CA CYS A 146 16.98 0.40 -4.06
C CYS A 146 17.32 -1.03 -4.52
N TRP A 147 17.15 -2.02 -3.64
CA TRP A 147 17.40 -3.43 -4.00
C TRP A 147 16.36 -3.99 -4.96
N VAL A 148 15.09 -3.58 -4.81
CA VAL A 148 14.03 -3.92 -5.75
C VAL A 148 14.32 -3.32 -7.13
N GLU A 149 14.65 -2.04 -7.24
CA GLU A 149 14.95 -1.37 -8.50
C GLU A 149 16.18 -1.98 -9.20
N ALA A 150 17.26 -2.22 -8.45
CA ALA A 150 18.48 -2.80 -8.99
C ALA A 150 18.19 -4.15 -9.66
N SER A 151 17.22 -4.89 -9.14
CA SER A 151 16.80 -6.15 -9.72
C SER A 151 15.87 -6.09 -10.91
N MET A 152 15.05 -5.04 -10.98
CA MET A 152 14.26 -4.74 -12.17
C MET A 152 15.20 -4.47 -13.35
N SER A 153 16.32 -3.78 -13.09
CA SER A 153 17.32 -3.39 -14.10
C SER A 153 18.18 -4.55 -14.59
N ALA A 154 18.36 -5.60 -13.78
CA ALA A 154 19.15 -6.79 -14.14
C ALA A 154 18.43 -7.74 -15.13
N GLY A 155 17.18 -7.46 -15.52
CA GLY A 155 16.32 -8.35 -16.31
C GLY A 155 16.64 -8.49 -17.80
N GLY A 156 17.67 -7.81 -18.34
CA GLY A 156 17.98 -7.80 -19.76
C GLY A 156 19.18 -8.68 -20.12
N THR A 157 18.93 -9.97 -20.33
CA THR A 157 19.68 -10.94 -21.18
C THR A 157 19.62 -12.35 -20.57
N ASP A 158 19.14 -13.31 -21.35
CA ASP A 158 19.08 -14.75 -21.11
C ASP A 158 17.89 -15.39 -20.39
N ALA A 159 17.44 -16.47 -21.04
CA ALA A 159 16.32 -17.31 -20.71
C ALA A 159 16.53 -18.07 -19.40
N ALA A 160 15.84 -17.64 -18.35
CA ALA A 160 15.43 -18.50 -17.26
C ALA A 160 14.06 -18.04 -16.78
N ALA A 161 13.06 -18.91 -16.89
CA ALA A 161 11.69 -18.73 -16.43
C ALA A 161 11.55 -18.59 -14.88
N ASP A 162 12.65 -18.28 -14.18
CA ASP A 162 12.80 -18.25 -12.72
C ASP A 162 13.25 -16.86 -12.22
N ARG A 163 13.25 -15.85 -13.10
CA ARG A 163 13.65 -14.48 -12.77
C ARG A 163 12.49 -13.72 -12.15
N ILE A 164 12.74 -13.24 -10.94
CA ILE A 164 11.91 -12.28 -10.20
C ILE A 164 11.74 -11.05 -11.08
N GLN A 165 10.51 -10.63 -11.32
CA GLN A 165 10.24 -9.36 -11.99
C GLN A 165 9.38 -8.51 -11.05
N PRO A 166 10.01 -7.78 -10.12
CA PRO A 166 9.31 -6.72 -9.44
C PRO A 166 8.76 -5.77 -10.51
N GLN A 167 7.52 -5.34 -10.32
CA GLN A 167 6.84 -4.47 -11.26
C GLN A 167 6.97 -3.00 -10.87
N ARG A 168 7.40 -2.74 -9.63
CA ARG A 168 7.43 -1.43 -9.01
C ARG A 168 8.38 -1.40 -7.82
N ALA A 169 9.06 -0.28 -7.62
CA ALA A 169 9.68 0.08 -6.35
C ALA A 169 8.67 0.85 -5.48
N LEU A 170 8.72 0.67 -4.16
CA LEU A 170 7.86 1.40 -3.23
C LEU A 170 8.62 2.55 -2.59
N LEU A 171 8.02 3.72 -2.54
CA LEU A 171 8.61 4.89 -1.90
C LEU A 171 7.70 5.50 -0.86
N ALA A 172 8.32 5.82 0.28
CA ALA A 172 7.66 6.60 1.31
C ALA A 172 7.79 8.09 0.99
N CYS A 173 6.63 8.76 0.86
CA CYS A 173 6.55 10.21 0.84
C CYS A 173 6.02 10.68 2.19
N ASN A 174 6.85 11.40 2.94
CA ASN A 174 6.48 11.92 4.24
C ASN A 174 5.62 13.17 4.07
N LEU A 175 4.37 13.00 4.47
CA LEU A 175 3.30 13.95 4.63
C LEU A 175 3.68 15.24 5.34
N ASP A 176 3.47 15.24 6.67
CA ASP A 176 3.24 16.41 7.56
C ASP A 176 2.57 17.63 6.89
N LEU A 177 1.86 17.41 5.79
CA LEU A 177 1.27 18.38 4.90
C LEU A 177 -0.17 17.94 4.67
N GLN A 178 -1.05 18.94 4.60
CA GLN A 178 -2.42 18.72 4.19
C GLN A 178 -2.42 18.40 2.68
N PRO A 179 -2.97 17.26 2.26
CA PRO A 179 -3.20 16.98 0.86
C PRO A 179 -4.09 18.06 0.24
N THR A 180 -3.70 18.62 -0.90
CA THR A 180 -4.45 19.69 -1.56
C THR A 180 -5.81 19.19 -2.06
N GLY A 181 -6.90 19.93 -1.79
CA GLY A 181 -8.21 19.72 -2.41
C GLY A 181 -9.28 19.02 -1.55
N LEU A 182 -9.14 18.99 -0.22
CA LEU A 182 -10.13 18.41 0.70
C LEU A 182 -10.60 19.43 1.77
N ASP A 183 -11.87 19.35 2.14
CA ASP A 183 -12.52 20.23 3.14
C ASP A 183 -12.10 19.92 4.60
N GLU A 184 -11.43 18.79 4.84
CA GLU A 184 -10.94 18.42 6.17
C GLU A 184 -9.42 18.64 6.29
N PRO A 185 -8.93 19.28 7.38
CA PRO A 185 -7.52 19.55 7.62
C PRO A 185 -6.78 18.27 8.09
N ILE A 186 -6.87 17.20 7.32
CA ILE A 186 -6.28 15.90 7.63
C ILE A 186 -4.82 15.90 7.18
N ARG A 187 -3.89 15.62 8.11
CA ARG A 187 -2.47 15.38 7.83
C ARG A 187 -2.22 13.89 7.92
N LEU A 188 -1.64 13.35 6.86
CA LEU A 188 -1.14 11.99 6.84
C LEU A 188 0.33 11.98 7.25
N ASP A 189 0.80 10.94 7.92
CA ASP A 189 2.22 10.84 8.29
C ASP A 189 3.08 10.42 7.10
N ALA A 190 2.72 9.34 6.41
CA ALA A 190 3.38 8.95 5.16
C ALA A 190 2.48 8.17 4.19
N ILE A 191 2.72 8.34 2.88
CA ILE A 191 2.13 7.53 1.80
C ILE A 191 3.22 6.64 1.21
N LEU A 192 2.91 5.37 0.96
CA LEU A 192 3.71 4.57 0.05
C LEU A 192 3.13 4.68 -1.36
N VAL A 193 3.96 5.08 -2.32
CA VAL A 193 3.61 5.13 -3.74
C VAL A 193 4.44 4.13 -4.55
N ALA A 194 3.89 3.68 -5.67
CA ALA A 194 4.60 2.83 -6.61
C ALA A 194 5.34 3.67 -7.65
N GLN A 195 6.63 3.39 -7.85
CA GLN A 195 7.39 3.89 -8.99
C GLN A 195 7.65 2.73 -9.95
N SER A 196 7.15 2.85 -11.19
CA SER A 196 7.26 1.82 -12.24
C SER A 196 8.44 2.04 -13.19
N ASP A 197 8.99 3.26 -13.25
CA ASP A 197 10.07 3.62 -14.18
C ASP A 197 11.43 3.50 -13.49
N THR A 198 12.43 2.96 -14.21
CA THR A 198 13.82 2.75 -13.76
C THR A 198 14.64 4.05 -13.63
N THR A 199 13.97 5.18 -13.44
CA THR A 199 14.64 6.43 -13.10
C THR A 199 15.05 6.36 -11.63
N ALA A 200 16.37 6.39 -11.41
CA ALA A 200 17.02 6.24 -10.11
C ALA A 200 16.11 6.66 -8.95
N VAL A 201 15.75 5.70 -8.10
CA VAL A 201 14.81 5.93 -7.01
C VAL A 201 15.23 7.17 -6.20
N GLY A 202 14.43 8.22 -6.35
CA GLY A 202 14.60 9.50 -5.66
C GLY A 202 13.67 9.61 -4.47
N ARG A 203 13.94 10.58 -3.60
CA ARG A 203 13.04 10.93 -2.52
C ARG A 203 11.83 11.70 -3.07
N LEU A 204 10.64 11.39 -2.58
CA LEU A 204 9.41 12.08 -2.98
C LEU A 204 9.10 13.21 -2.01
N ASP A 205 8.96 14.42 -2.56
CA ASP A 205 8.65 15.62 -1.78
C ASP A 205 7.13 15.87 -1.65
N ARG A 206 6.31 15.25 -2.52
CA ARG A 206 4.85 15.36 -2.54
C ARG A 206 4.22 14.08 -3.09
N ALA A 207 3.06 13.70 -2.57
CA ALA A 207 2.23 12.61 -3.08
C ALA A 207 0.74 12.97 -3.00
N ASN A 208 -0.06 12.46 -3.94
CA ASN A 208 -1.52 12.58 -3.94
C ASN A 208 -2.14 11.26 -3.46
N TYR A 209 -3.33 11.31 -2.84
CA TYR A 209 -4.11 10.09 -2.53
C TYR A 209 -4.38 9.24 -3.77
N ARG A 210 -4.45 9.84 -4.96
CA ARG A 210 -4.56 9.14 -6.23
C ARG A 210 -3.37 8.23 -6.54
N ASP A 211 -2.18 8.55 -6.04
CA ASP A 211 -0.94 7.78 -6.27
C ASP A 211 -0.67 6.78 -5.13
N ALA A 212 -1.51 6.78 -4.10
CA ALA A 212 -1.31 5.96 -2.90
C ALA A 212 -1.47 4.46 -3.19
N LEU A 213 -0.40 3.71 -3.00
CA LEU A 213 -0.45 2.25 -2.93
C LEU A 213 -0.87 1.81 -1.53
N ALA A 214 -0.23 2.40 -0.51
CA ALA A 214 -0.55 2.18 0.89
C ALA A 214 -0.44 3.45 1.73
N LEU A 215 -1.11 3.45 2.88
CA LEU A 215 -1.12 4.55 3.85
C LEU A 215 -0.33 4.17 5.09
N VAL A 216 0.31 5.13 5.73
CA VAL A 216 1.07 4.92 6.98
C VAL A 216 0.65 5.97 7.99
N GLU A 217 0.31 5.49 9.19
CA GLU A 217 0.07 6.33 10.36
C GLU A 217 1.03 5.91 11.45
N VAL A 218 1.76 6.89 11.97
CA VAL A 218 2.82 6.71 12.95
C VAL A 218 2.29 7.18 14.30
N LYS A 219 2.66 6.49 15.37
CA LYS A 219 2.44 6.94 16.74
C LYS A 219 3.70 6.73 17.58
N PRO A 220 3.96 7.60 18.58
CA PRO A 220 5.09 7.42 19.49
C PRO A 220 5.06 6.12 20.30
N THR A 221 3.87 5.56 20.56
CA THR A 221 3.69 4.42 21.47
C THR A 221 2.56 3.49 21.02
N ILE A 222 2.66 2.21 21.37
CA ILE A 222 1.65 1.18 21.07
C ILE A 222 0.30 1.43 21.75
N ASN A 223 0.26 2.19 22.84
CA ASN A 223 -0.98 2.56 23.52
C ASN A 223 -1.91 3.44 22.66
N GLN A 224 -1.39 3.96 21.54
CA GLN A 224 -2.13 4.79 20.60
C GLN A 224 -2.54 4.03 19.34
N LEU A 225 -2.43 2.70 19.34
CA LEU A 225 -2.76 1.85 18.19
C LEU A 225 -4.20 2.06 17.69
N ASP A 226 -5.18 2.15 18.60
CA ASP A 226 -6.58 2.40 18.25
C ASP A 226 -6.77 3.76 17.55
N GLN A 227 -6.00 4.77 17.96
CA GLN A 227 -6.01 6.09 17.32
C GLN A 227 -5.41 5.99 15.91
N ALA A 228 -4.32 5.23 15.75
CA ALA A 228 -3.71 5.00 14.45
C ALA A 228 -4.67 4.31 13.47
N TYR A 229 -5.41 3.29 13.94
CA TYR A 229 -6.45 2.64 13.14
C TYR A 229 -7.59 3.59 12.74
N GLU A 230 -8.07 4.40 13.69
CA GLU A 230 -9.14 5.36 13.41
C GLU A 230 -8.71 6.39 12.36
N GLN A 231 -7.47 6.87 12.44
CA GLN A 231 -6.89 7.80 11.47
C GLN A 231 -6.73 7.15 10.10
N LEU A 232 -6.12 5.96 10.01
CA LEU A 232 -6.00 5.22 8.75
C LEU A 232 -7.35 4.95 8.08
N LEU A 233 -8.39 4.60 8.85
CA LEU A 233 -9.75 4.43 8.32
C LEU A 233 -10.29 5.71 7.68
N ARG A 234 -10.01 6.88 8.27
CA ARG A 234 -10.43 8.16 7.68
C ARG A 234 -9.70 8.41 6.36
N TYR A 235 -8.43 8.04 6.28
CA TYR A 235 -7.60 8.25 5.10
C TYR A 235 -7.92 7.26 3.97
N SER A 236 -8.28 6.02 4.29
CA SER A 236 -8.66 5.02 3.27
C SER A 236 -9.88 5.47 2.47
N ARG A 237 -10.81 6.21 3.10
CA ARG A 237 -11.94 6.85 2.40
C ARG A 237 -11.51 7.83 1.33
N GLN A 238 -10.40 8.54 1.54
CA GLN A 238 -9.85 9.46 0.54
C GLN A 238 -9.26 8.69 -0.65
N VAL A 239 -8.60 7.56 -0.39
CA VAL A 239 -8.13 6.66 -1.45
C VAL A 239 -9.32 6.13 -2.27
N TYR A 240 -10.39 5.66 -1.64
CA TYR A 240 -11.60 5.22 -2.37
C TYR A 240 -12.26 6.35 -3.17
N ALA A 241 -12.20 7.59 -2.66
CA ALA A 241 -12.76 8.75 -3.33
C ALA A 241 -11.94 9.18 -4.56
N THR A 242 -10.64 8.87 -4.62
CA THR A 242 -9.76 9.25 -5.74
C THR A 242 -9.35 8.08 -6.64
N GLN A 243 -9.49 6.84 -6.17
CA GLN A 243 -9.18 5.61 -6.88
C GLN A 243 -10.42 4.70 -6.91
N HIS A 244 -11.32 4.96 -7.86
CA HIS A 244 -12.63 4.30 -7.94
C HIS A 244 -12.58 2.80 -8.24
N ASN A 245 -11.45 2.30 -8.74
CA ASN A 245 -11.21 0.89 -9.00
C ASN A 245 -10.52 0.19 -7.82
N ARG A 246 -10.67 0.65 -6.58
CA ARG A 246 -10.14 -0.05 -5.39
C ARG A 246 -11.20 -0.95 -4.77
N SER A 247 -10.87 -2.22 -4.58
CA SER A 247 -11.61 -3.16 -3.72
C SER A 247 -11.15 -3.05 -2.25
N PHE A 248 -9.86 -2.80 -2.03
CA PHE A 248 -9.27 -2.60 -0.70
C PHE A 248 -8.06 -1.67 -0.73
N VAL A 249 -7.69 -1.15 0.44
CA VAL A 249 -6.55 -0.24 0.63
C VAL A 249 -5.60 -0.81 1.68
N TRP A 250 -4.31 -0.86 1.34
CA TRP A 250 -3.25 -1.22 2.29
C TRP A 250 -2.97 -0.06 3.24
N GLY A 251 -2.83 -0.38 4.52
CA GLY A 251 -2.45 0.55 5.58
C GLY A 251 -1.40 -0.05 6.50
N PHE A 252 -0.62 0.80 7.13
CA PHE A 252 0.38 0.43 8.11
C PHE A 252 0.23 1.32 9.34
N THR A 253 0.01 0.71 10.50
CA THR A 253 0.20 1.42 11.77
C THR A 253 1.65 1.22 12.19
N LEU A 254 2.35 2.29 12.54
CA LEU A 254 3.71 2.23 13.05
C LEU A 254 3.78 2.90 14.43
N CYS A 255 3.75 2.09 15.48
CA CYS A 255 3.82 2.56 16.85
C CYS A 255 5.23 2.35 17.40
N ASP A 256 6.03 3.42 17.55
CA ASP A 256 7.49 3.35 17.77
C ASP A 256 8.20 2.57 16.66
N ARG A 257 8.42 1.26 16.88
CA ARG A 257 9.06 0.31 15.95
C ARG A 257 8.17 -0.91 15.69
N VAL A 258 6.97 -0.91 16.27
CA VAL A 258 6.01 -2.00 16.13
C VAL A 258 5.08 -1.64 14.99
N LEU A 259 5.15 -2.43 13.92
CA LEU A 259 4.35 -2.24 12.72
C LEU A 259 3.23 -3.29 12.66
N ARG A 260 2.04 -2.87 12.25
CA ARG A 260 0.98 -3.80 11.80
C ARG A 260 0.52 -3.43 10.41
N VAL A 261 0.22 -4.47 9.64
CA VAL A 261 -0.38 -4.35 8.31
C VAL A 261 -1.89 -4.37 8.47
N VAL A 262 -2.58 -3.50 7.73
CA VAL A 262 -4.03 -3.37 7.77
C VAL A 262 -4.57 -3.38 6.35
N LEU A 263 -5.58 -4.19 6.10
CA LEU A 263 -6.39 -4.12 4.89
C LEU A 263 -7.71 -3.44 5.21
N PHE A 264 -7.92 -2.27 4.62
CA PHE A 264 -9.21 -1.58 4.68
C PHE A 264 -10.04 -2.00 3.49
N THR A 265 -11.18 -2.62 3.78
CA THR A 265 -12.24 -2.85 2.79
C THR A 265 -13.31 -1.76 2.94
N ASN A 266 -14.36 -1.81 2.12
CA ASN A 266 -15.47 -0.85 2.20
C ASN A 266 -16.29 -0.97 3.50
N ASP A 267 -16.27 -2.12 4.17
CA ASP A 267 -17.15 -2.43 5.31
C ASP A 267 -16.41 -2.88 6.59
N HIS A 268 -15.14 -3.30 6.49
CA HIS A 268 -14.35 -3.73 7.64
C HIS A 268 -12.83 -3.51 7.44
N ALA A 269 -12.06 -3.66 8.51
CA ALA A 269 -10.60 -3.63 8.49
C ALA A 269 -10.04 -4.96 8.99
N VAL A 270 -8.97 -5.45 8.37
CA VAL A 270 -8.28 -6.68 8.79
C VAL A 270 -6.85 -6.36 9.14
N ALA A 271 -6.43 -6.59 10.39
CA ALA A 271 -5.09 -6.28 10.87
C ALA A 271 -4.23 -7.54 11.10
N SER A 272 -2.92 -7.39 10.94
CA SER A 272 -1.93 -8.41 11.24
C SER A 272 -1.53 -8.38 12.72
N ASP A 273 -0.83 -9.44 13.14
CA ASP A 273 -0.02 -9.40 14.36
C ASP A 273 1.08 -8.33 14.28
N ASP A 274 1.64 -8.01 15.44
CA ASP A 274 2.76 -7.08 15.60
C ASP A 274 4.05 -7.55 14.90
N MET A 275 4.65 -6.65 14.13
CA MET A 275 5.99 -6.79 13.58
C MET A 275 6.93 -5.81 14.30
N ASP A 276 7.65 -6.29 15.32
CA ASP A 276 8.68 -5.48 16.00
C ASP A 276 9.94 -5.37 15.14
N LEU A 277 10.12 -4.21 14.49
CA LEU A 277 11.27 -3.89 13.65
C LEU A 277 12.59 -3.78 14.45
N GLY A 278 12.53 -3.72 15.78
CA GLY A 278 13.70 -3.90 16.63
C GLY A 278 14.27 -5.32 16.59
N THR A 279 13.47 -6.30 16.18
CA THR A 279 13.88 -7.70 16.08
C THR A 279 14.24 -8.10 14.65
N ARG A 280 15.15 -9.06 14.53
CA ARG A 280 15.48 -9.70 13.23
C ARG A 280 14.24 -10.26 12.53
N LYS A 281 13.33 -10.88 13.29
CA LYS A 281 12.08 -11.47 12.78
C LYS A 281 11.14 -10.40 12.21
N GLY A 282 10.91 -9.30 12.94
CA GLY A 282 10.03 -8.23 12.48
C GLY A 282 10.57 -7.51 11.25
N ARG A 283 11.89 -7.22 11.20
CA ARG A 283 12.52 -6.66 9.98
C ARG A 283 12.34 -7.57 8.78
N ARG A 284 12.60 -8.87 8.92
CA ARG A 284 12.38 -9.84 7.83
C ARG A 284 10.93 -9.87 7.37
N ALA A 285 9.97 -9.85 8.30
CA ALA A 285 8.54 -9.86 7.99
C ALA A 285 8.14 -8.60 7.19
N PHE A 286 8.59 -7.42 7.62
CA PHE A 286 8.24 -6.19 6.92
C PHE A 286 8.93 -6.05 5.55
N ILE A 287 10.21 -6.46 5.44
CA ILE A 287 10.89 -6.53 4.13
C ILE A 287 10.12 -7.45 3.17
N ARG A 288 9.64 -8.60 3.65
CA ARG A 288 8.80 -9.50 2.85
C ARG A 288 7.51 -8.86 2.36
N VAL A 289 6.86 -8.05 3.20
CA VAL A 289 5.66 -7.29 2.79
C VAL A 289 6.00 -6.27 1.69
N LEU A 290 7.04 -5.45 1.88
CA LEU A 290 7.44 -4.43 0.90
C LEU A 290 7.83 -5.06 -0.45
N VAL A 291 8.66 -6.11 -0.42
CA VAL A 291 9.06 -6.85 -1.62
C VAL A 291 7.87 -7.56 -2.28
N GLY A 292 6.97 -8.13 -1.48
CA GLY A 292 5.74 -8.76 -1.95
C GLY A 292 4.88 -7.78 -2.74
N LEU A 293 4.59 -6.61 -2.16
CA LEU A 293 3.83 -5.53 -2.80
C LEU A 293 4.52 -5.02 -4.08
N SER A 294 5.85 -5.05 -4.12
CA SER A 294 6.62 -4.76 -5.34
C SER A 294 6.47 -5.79 -6.46
N CYS A 295 6.14 -7.04 -6.13
CA CYS A 295 6.11 -8.16 -7.08
C CYS A 295 4.69 -8.62 -7.43
N CYS A 296 3.69 -8.34 -6.58
CA CYS A 296 2.35 -8.86 -6.75
C CYS A 296 1.58 -8.14 -7.87
N ASP A 297 0.56 -8.81 -8.38
CA ASP A 297 -0.38 -8.28 -9.36
C ASP A 297 -1.31 -7.23 -8.75
N GLU A 298 -1.93 -6.41 -9.61
CA GLU A 298 -2.77 -5.30 -9.19
C GLU A 298 -3.95 -5.71 -8.29
N GLN A 299 -4.48 -6.93 -8.43
CA GLN A 299 -5.58 -7.42 -7.59
C GLN A 299 -5.11 -7.63 -6.14
N ARG A 300 -3.87 -8.08 -5.94
CA ARG A 300 -3.22 -8.16 -4.61
C ARG A 300 -2.91 -6.78 -4.03
N LEU A 301 -2.82 -5.74 -4.86
CA LEU A 301 -2.71 -4.34 -4.43
C LEU A 301 -4.06 -3.69 -4.13
N GLY A 302 -5.16 -4.41 -4.39
CA GLY A 302 -6.51 -3.96 -4.12
C GLY A 302 -7.18 -3.28 -5.30
N TYR A 303 -6.65 -3.40 -6.51
CA TYR A 303 -7.30 -2.89 -7.72
C TYR A 303 -8.27 -3.92 -8.32
N ASP A 304 -9.47 -3.45 -8.63
CA ASP A 304 -10.50 -4.17 -9.36
C ASP A 304 -10.32 -3.97 -10.85
N LYS A 305 -9.91 -5.02 -11.54
CA LYS A 305 -9.69 -5.00 -13.00
C LYS A 305 -10.99 -4.93 -13.80
N THR A 306 -12.14 -5.17 -13.17
CA THR A 306 -13.45 -5.02 -13.83
C THR A 306 -13.86 -3.56 -13.94
N VAL A 307 -13.28 -2.68 -13.11
CA VAL A 307 -13.57 -1.24 -13.07
C VAL A 307 -12.50 -0.48 -13.85
N VAL A 308 -12.84 0.00 -15.05
CA VAL A 308 -11.87 0.60 -15.99
C VAL A 308 -12.28 2.01 -16.36
N TRP A 309 -11.32 2.94 -16.32
CA TRP A 309 -11.51 4.31 -16.82
C TRP A 309 -11.21 4.37 -18.31
N HIS A 310 -12.13 4.95 -19.07
CA HIS A 310 -11.93 5.26 -20.48
C HIS A 310 -11.78 6.77 -20.61
N ALA A 311 -10.59 7.21 -21.02
CA ALA A 311 -10.38 8.62 -21.35
C ALA A 311 -11.29 9.02 -22.53
N GLY A 312 -11.87 10.22 -22.46
CA GLY A 312 -12.72 10.72 -23.53
C GLY A 312 -11.89 10.97 -24.79
N THR A 313 -12.26 10.37 -25.92
CA THR A 313 -11.58 10.60 -27.22
C THR A 313 -12.44 11.37 -28.22
N GLY A 314 -13.66 11.74 -27.84
CA GLY A 314 -14.63 12.45 -28.69
C GLY A 314 -14.62 13.98 -28.52
N PRO A 315 -15.44 14.72 -29.29
CA PRO A 315 -15.49 16.19 -29.29
C PRO A 315 -15.81 16.82 -27.93
N GLN A 316 -16.43 16.05 -27.03
CA GLN A 316 -16.75 16.50 -25.67
C GLN A 316 -15.65 16.21 -24.64
N ASN A 317 -14.63 15.41 -25.00
CA ASN A 317 -13.48 15.02 -24.16
C ASN A 317 -13.87 14.55 -22.74
N ARG A 318 -15.01 13.86 -22.60
CA ARG A 318 -15.48 13.36 -21.30
C ARG A 318 -15.15 11.88 -21.18
N GLY A 319 -14.36 11.53 -20.17
CA GLY A 319 -14.12 10.14 -19.84
C GLY A 319 -15.28 9.51 -19.07
N TYR A 320 -15.26 8.20 -18.92
CA TYR A 320 -16.29 7.43 -18.21
C TYR A 320 -15.69 6.16 -17.62
N TRP A 321 -16.35 5.64 -16.58
CA TRP A 321 -16.00 4.35 -16.00
C TRP A 321 -16.87 3.24 -16.59
N THR A 322 -16.27 2.08 -16.85
CA THR A 322 -16.96 0.83 -17.15
C THR A 322 -16.78 -0.16 -16.01
N ILE A 323 -17.81 -0.95 -15.75
CA ILE A 323 -17.75 -2.08 -14.81
C ILE A 323 -18.16 -3.34 -15.56
N GLU A 324 -17.26 -4.32 -15.63
CA GLU A 324 -17.54 -5.64 -16.19
C GLU A 324 -18.10 -6.57 -15.12
N CYS A 325 -19.37 -6.94 -15.25
CA CYS A 325 -20.02 -7.91 -14.37
C CYS A 325 -20.23 -9.21 -15.12
N THR A 326 -19.87 -10.32 -14.51
CA THR A 326 -20.18 -11.64 -15.05
C THR A 326 -21.49 -12.13 -14.45
N GLU A 327 -22.55 -12.15 -15.26
CA GLU A 327 -23.84 -12.71 -14.83
C GLU A 327 -23.86 -14.22 -15.12
N GLN A 328 -24.05 -15.03 -14.07
CA GLN A 328 -24.51 -16.41 -14.25
C GLN A 328 -26.02 -16.37 -14.44
N ARG A 329 -26.49 -16.76 -15.62
CA ARG A 329 -27.91 -17.04 -15.82
C ARG A 329 -28.14 -18.53 -15.71
N ASP A 330 -29.14 -18.90 -14.92
CA ASP A 330 -29.74 -20.23 -14.96
C ASP A 330 -30.44 -20.40 -16.31
N ALA A 331 -29.67 -20.73 -17.35
CA ALA A 331 -30.24 -21.16 -18.61
C ALA A 331 -30.68 -22.62 -18.45
N ALA A 332 -31.93 -22.91 -18.82
CA ALA A 332 -32.51 -24.26 -18.77
C ALA A 332 -31.75 -25.30 -19.60
N ASP A 333 -30.82 -24.87 -20.47
CA ASP A 333 -30.00 -25.71 -21.34
C ASP A 333 -28.52 -25.23 -21.33
N GLY A 334 -27.81 -25.49 -20.23
CA GLY A 334 -26.36 -25.32 -20.12
C GLY A 334 -25.91 -23.92 -19.69
N GLU A 335 -24.97 -23.89 -18.73
CA GLU A 335 -24.38 -22.66 -18.18
C GLU A 335 -23.73 -21.80 -19.28
N ALA A 336 -24.43 -20.75 -19.72
CA ALA A 336 -23.86 -19.71 -20.56
C ALA A 336 -23.49 -18.51 -19.67
N GLN A 337 -22.19 -18.32 -19.46
CA GLN A 337 -21.66 -17.18 -18.71
C GLN A 337 -21.69 -15.93 -19.61
N GLN A 338 -22.48 -14.92 -19.24
CA GLN A 338 -22.62 -13.68 -20.02
C GLN A 338 -21.97 -12.51 -19.28
N THR A 339 -21.03 -11.82 -19.94
CA THR A 339 -20.45 -10.57 -19.41
C THR A 339 -21.34 -9.38 -19.78
N VAL A 340 -21.72 -8.59 -18.79
CA VAL A 340 -22.52 -7.36 -18.93
C VAL A 340 -21.65 -6.17 -18.51
N THR A 341 -21.61 -5.12 -19.34
CA THR A 341 -20.83 -3.90 -19.07
C THR A 341 -21.75 -2.75 -18.66
N TYR A 342 -21.53 -2.21 -17.46
CA TYR A 342 -22.22 -1.01 -16.97
C TYR A 342 -21.37 0.23 -17.22
N TYR A 343 -22.02 1.38 -17.39
CA TYR A 343 -21.37 2.66 -17.61
C TYR A 343 -21.75 3.63 -16.49
N ALA A 344 -20.75 4.11 -15.75
CA ALA A 344 -20.92 5.21 -14.81
C ALA A 344 -20.30 6.47 -15.43
N ARG A 345 -21.14 7.49 -15.64
CA ARG A 345 -20.67 8.83 -15.98
C ARG A 345 -20.64 9.62 -14.69
N ASP A 346 -19.50 10.19 -14.35
CA ASP A 346 -19.49 11.26 -13.36
C ASP A 346 -19.83 12.58 -14.09
N PRO A 347 -20.99 13.20 -13.83
CA PRO A 347 -21.35 14.44 -14.49
C PRO A 347 -20.49 15.64 -14.06
N ASP A 348 -19.77 15.57 -12.93
CA ASP A 348 -19.22 16.76 -12.26
C ASP A 348 -17.72 16.67 -11.84
N ILE A 349 -17.00 15.58 -12.12
CA ILE A 349 -15.55 15.55 -11.89
C ILE A 349 -14.82 16.24 -13.05
N VAL A 350 -14.37 17.47 -12.79
CA VAL A 350 -13.47 18.24 -13.68
C VAL A 350 -12.18 17.44 -13.91
N ALA A 351 -11.71 17.37 -15.15
CA ALA A 351 -10.53 16.60 -15.57
C ALA A 351 -9.25 16.90 -14.77
N GLU A 352 -9.15 18.07 -14.14
CA GLU A 352 -8.03 18.46 -13.25
C GLU A 352 -8.04 17.73 -11.88
N ARG A 353 -9.11 16.99 -11.56
CA ARG A 353 -9.23 16.13 -10.37
C ARG A 353 -9.05 14.63 -10.69
N LEU A 354 -8.85 14.30 -11.96
CA LEU A 354 -8.56 12.95 -12.50
C LEU A 354 -7.16 12.91 -13.09
#